data_AF-D3P4S0-F1
#
_entry.id   AF-D3P4S0-F1
#
_cell.length_a   1.000
_cell.length_b   1.000
_cell.length_c   1.000
_cell.angle_alpha   90.00
_cell.angle_beta   90.00
_cell.angle_gamma   90.00
#
_symmetry.space_group_name_H-M   'P 1'
#
loop_
_entity.id
_entity.type
_entity.pdbx_description
1 polymer ?
#
loop_
_entity_poly.entity_id
_entity_poly.type
_entity_poly.pdbx_seq_one_letter_code
_entity_poly.pdbx_strand_id
1 'polypeptide(L)'
;MALGFLHTPLDELLVNADISREKGIGGIKLKVGQPNWALDIERVSRVRAHLGDAFPLMVDANQQWDRPTAMRLGRILEQFNLIWIEEPLDCYDAAGHAALAAQLDTPIATGEMLTSVLEHWDFIRQGGADFLMPDGPRVGGVTPFLKVATLAEFSGLQIAPHFSMELHIHLAAAMQREPWVEHFEWLEPLFNERLEVRDGRMIVPTRPGLGVSLSENVAIWTRETAEFGKRA
;
A
#
# COMPACT_ATOMS: atom_id res chain seq x y z
N MET A 1 -5.09 -2.26 5.59
CA MET A 1 -4.54 -3.63 5.40
C MET A 1 -3.23 -3.77 6.18
N ALA A 2 -2.82 -4.98 6.59
CA ALA A 2 -1.55 -5.26 7.29
C ALA A 2 -0.60 -6.14 6.44
N LEU A 3 0.70 -6.20 6.77
CA LEU A 3 1.72 -6.87 5.95
C LEU A 3 2.29 -8.16 6.55
N GLY A 4 2.64 -9.10 5.69
CA GLY A 4 3.52 -10.24 5.99
C GLY A 4 4.83 -10.18 5.19
N PHE A 5 5.98 -10.35 5.86
CA PHE A 5 7.30 -10.29 5.21
C PHE A 5 7.76 -11.63 4.62
N LEU A 6 8.63 -11.57 3.60
CA LEU A 6 9.19 -12.75 2.91
C LEU A 6 9.91 -13.72 3.86
N HIS A 7 10.69 -13.20 4.80
CA HIS A 7 11.50 -14.01 5.70
C HIS A 7 10.73 -14.55 6.92
N THR A 8 9.50 -14.07 7.16
CA THR A 8 8.67 -14.55 8.26
C THR A 8 8.27 -16.01 7.98
N PRO A 9 8.57 -16.96 8.89
CA PRO A 9 8.14 -18.34 8.77
C PRO A 9 6.63 -18.44 8.53
N LEU A 10 6.19 -19.42 7.73
CA LEU A 10 4.78 -19.53 7.35
C LEU A 10 3.85 -19.66 8.56
N ASP A 11 4.22 -20.45 9.57
CA ASP A 11 3.37 -20.64 10.76
C ASP A 11 3.20 -19.32 11.55
N GLU A 12 4.27 -18.53 11.65
CA GLU A 12 4.23 -17.21 12.29
C GLU A 12 3.40 -16.21 11.48
N LEU A 13 3.47 -16.28 10.15
CA LEU A 13 2.65 -15.47 9.25
C LEU A 13 1.15 -15.72 9.45
N LEU A 14 0.74 -16.98 9.64
CA LEU A 14 -0.66 -17.34 9.91
C LEU A 14 -1.13 -16.78 11.25
N VAL A 15 -0.31 -16.91 12.30
CA VAL A 15 -0.60 -16.32 13.62
C VAL A 15 -0.71 -14.79 13.53
N ASN A 16 0.19 -14.14 12.81
CA ASN A 16 0.16 -12.68 12.63
C ASN A 16 -1.07 -12.21 11.84
N ALA A 17 -1.54 -13.03 10.89
CA ALA A 17 -2.77 -12.76 10.15
C ALA A 17 -4.00 -12.83 11.08
N ASP A 18 -4.04 -13.80 12.00
CA ASP A 18 -5.09 -13.91 13.02
C ASP A 18 -5.07 -12.73 13.98
N ILE A 19 -3.90 -12.37 14.52
CA ILE A 19 -3.74 -11.19 15.40
C ILE A 19 -4.22 -9.92 14.69
N SER A 20 -3.86 -9.75 13.40
CA SER A 20 -4.30 -8.60 12.62
C SER A 20 -5.82 -8.57 12.46
N ARG A 21 -6.44 -9.72 12.17
CA ARG A 21 -7.89 -9.86 12.03
C ARG A 21 -8.62 -9.59 13.35
N GLU A 22 -8.10 -10.09 14.47
CA GLU A 22 -8.62 -9.85 15.82
C GLU A 22 -8.53 -8.36 16.20
N LYS A 23 -7.49 -7.65 15.76
CA LYS A 23 -7.36 -6.19 15.85
C LYS A 23 -8.29 -5.43 14.88
N GLY A 24 -9.10 -6.12 14.09
CA GLY A 24 -10.09 -5.51 13.18
C GLY A 24 -9.56 -5.12 11.80
N ILE A 25 -8.39 -5.59 11.38
CA ILE A 25 -7.84 -5.32 10.03
C ILE A 25 -8.72 -5.92 8.94
N GLY A 26 -8.95 -5.17 7.86
CA GLY A 26 -9.83 -5.57 6.75
C GLY A 26 -9.18 -6.31 5.60
N GLY A 27 -7.86 -6.54 5.64
CA GLY A 27 -7.13 -7.22 4.56
C GLY A 27 -5.67 -7.46 4.90
N ILE A 28 -5.09 -8.51 4.31
CA ILE A 28 -3.67 -8.86 4.45
C ILE A 28 -2.96 -8.66 3.11
N LYS A 29 -1.76 -8.07 3.13
CA LYS A 29 -0.84 -8.01 1.98
C LYS A 29 0.39 -8.87 2.26
N LEU A 30 0.66 -9.85 1.39
CA LEU A 30 1.80 -10.75 1.54
C LEU A 30 2.95 -10.35 0.61
N LYS A 31 4.15 -10.20 1.16
CA LYS A 31 5.36 -10.04 0.35
C LYS A 31 5.70 -11.35 -0.38
N VAL A 32 5.92 -11.24 -1.68
CA VAL A 32 6.39 -12.27 -2.62
C VAL A 32 7.59 -11.71 -3.40
N GLY A 33 8.08 -12.41 -4.42
CA GLY A 33 9.19 -11.90 -5.25
C GLY A 33 10.53 -12.56 -4.99
N GLN A 34 10.58 -13.63 -4.18
CA GLN A 34 11.83 -14.36 -3.95
C GLN A 34 12.22 -15.22 -5.17
N PRO A 35 13.53 -15.55 -5.33
CA PRO A 35 14.00 -16.35 -6.46
C PRO A 35 13.28 -17.69 -6.63
N ASN A 36 12.89 -18.33 -5.51
CA ASN A 36 12.06 -19.53 -5.54
C ASN A 36 10.58 -19.14 -5.44
N TRP A 37 9.98 -18.80 -6.60
CA TRP A 37 8.58 -18.43 -6.72
C TRP A 37 7.60 -19.52 -6.28
N ALA A 38 7.99 -20.80 -6.30
CA ALA A 38 7.11 -21.89 -5.90
C ALA A 38 6.76 -21.80 -4.40
N LEU A 39 7.71 -21.33 -3.58
CA LEU A 39 7.47 -21.07 -2.16
C LEU A 39 6.53 -19.87 -1.95
N ASP A 40 6.59 -18.84 -2.81
CA ASP A 40 5.63 -17.72 -2.73
C ASP A 40 4.21 -18.22 -3.01
N ILE A 41 4.02 -19.02 -4.05
CA ILE A 41 2.71 -19.60 -4.38
C ILE A 41 2.20 -20.50 -3.25
N GLU A 42 3.08 -21.30 -2.63
CA GLU A 42 2.71 -22.10 -1.45
C GLU A 42 2.26 -21.21 -0.28
N ARG A 43 3.01 -20.15 0.03
CA ARG A 43 2.68 -19.22 1.10
C ARG A 43 1.34 -18.53 0.85
N VAL A 44 1.11 -18.01 -0.36
CA VAL A 44 -0.16 -17.37 -0.74
C VAL A 44 -1.32 -18.37 -0.62
N SER A 45 -1.14 -19.60 -1.13
CA SER A 45 -2.16 -20.66 -1.04
C SER A 45 -2.53 -20.99 0.40
N ARG A 46 -1.53 -21.14 1.27
CA ARG A 46 -1.73 -21.45 2.69
C ARG A 46 -2.41 -20.32 3.45
N VAL A 47 -2.02 -19.07 3.18
CA VAL A 47 -2.67 -17.88 3.77
C VAL A 47 -4.11 -17.74 3.27
N ARG A 48 -4.38 -17.92 1.97
CA ARG A 48 -5.75 -17.91 1.41
C ARG A 48 -6.62 -18.99 2.07
N ALA A 49 -6.12 -20.22 2.16
CA ALA A 49 -6.86 -21.32 2.79
C ALA A 49 -7.16 -21.04 4.28
N HIS A 50 -6.24 -20.38 4.99
CA HIS A 50 -6.41 -20.01 6.40
C HIS A 50 -7.43 -18.87 6.60
N LEU A 51 -7.34 -17.82 5.78
CA LEU A 51 -8.23 -16.65 5.88
C LEU A 51 -9.64 -16.90 5.33
N GLY A 52 -9.77 -17.89 4.44
CA GLY A 52 -10.98 -18.19 3.68
C GLY A 52 -11.11 -17.35 2.41
N ASP A 53 -12.05 -17.74 1.55
CA ASP A 53 -12.18 -17.17 0.19
C ASP A 53 -12.62 -15.71 0.17
N ALA A 54 -13.38 -15.28 1.18
CA ALA A 54 -13.99 -13.94 1.22
C ALA A 54 -13.06 -12.85 1.79
N PHE A 55 -12.00 -13.21 2.53
CA PHE A 55 -11.18 -12.23 3.20
C PHE A 55 -10.23 -11.52 2.20
N PRO A 56 -10.13 -10.19 2.19
CA PRO A 56 -9.25 -9.47 1.26
C PRO A 56 -7.77 -9.86 1.42
N LEU A 57 -7.15 -10.28 0.32
CA LEU A 57 -5.74 -10.66 0.24
C LEU A 57 -5.08 -9.98 -0.95
N MET A 58 -3.90 -9.43 -0.73
CA MET A 58 -3.06 -8.79 -1.74
C MET A 58 -1.68 -9.45 -1.73
N VAL A 59 -0.92 -9.27 -2.80
CA VAL A 59 0.51 -9.61 -2.82
C VAL A 59 1.34 -8.45 -3.32
N ASP A 60 2.60 -8.40 -2.90
CA ASP A 60 3.57 -7.39 -3.31
C ASP A 60 4.91 -8.02 -3.64
N ALA A 61 5.36 -7.85 -4.88
CA ALA A 61 6.59 -8.41 -5.40
C ALA A 61 7.79 -7.45 -5.35
N ASN A 62 7.60 -6.19 -4.93
CA ASN A 62 8.64 -5.16 -4.81
C ASN A 62 9.66 -5.17 -5.96
N GLN A 63 9.13 -5.16 -7.19
CA GLN A 63 9.89 -5.00 -8.44
C GLN A 63 10.83 -6.18 -8.76
N GLN A 64 10.68 -7.33 -8.09
CA GLN A 64 11.63 -8.44 -8.20
C GLN A 64 11.43 -9.34 -9.43
N TRP A 65 10.33 -9.20 -10.17
CA TRP A 65 10.12 -10.02 -11.37
C TRP A 65 10.51 -9.28 -12.65
N ASP A 66 11.00 -10.05 -13.62
CA ASP A 66 11.01 -9.61 -15.02
C ASP A 66 9.64 -9.81 -15.67
N ARG A 67 9.42 -9.21 -16.84
CA ARG A 67 8.12 -9.30 -17.56
C ARG A 67 7.64 -10.75 -17.79
N PRO A 68 8.48 -11.69 -18.27
CA PRO A 68 8.06 -13.09 -18.43
C PRO A 68 7.64 -13.75 -17.12
N THR A 69 8.36 -13.50 -16.02
CA THR A 69 8.05 -14.06 -14.70
C THR A 69 6.77 -13.45 -14.16
N ALA A 70 6.60 -12.13 -14.21
CA ALA A 70 5.40 -11.45 -13.77
C ALA A 70 4.14 -11.95 -14.50
N MET A 71 4.20 -12.12 -15.83
CA MET A 71 3.07 -12.65 -16.59
C MET A 71 2.74 -14.10 -16.19
N ARG A 72 3.76 -14.95 -16.02
CA ARG A 72 3.57 -16.34 -15.61
C ARG A 72 2.96 -16.43 -14.22
N LEU A 73 3.51 -15.69 -13.25
CA LEU A 73 3.05 -15.73 -11.86
C LEU A 73 1.70 -15.04 -11.71
N GLY A 74 1.45 -13.93 -12.40
CA GLY A 74 0.14 -13.28 -12.45
C GLY A 74 -0.97 -14.26 -12.84
N ARG A 75 -0.78 -15.04 -13.92
CA ARG A 75 -1.73 -16.08 -14.33
C ARG A 75 -1.95 -17.19 -13.31
N ILE A 76 -0.91 -17.56 -12.55
CA ILE A 76 -1.05 -18.54 -11.47
C ILE A 76 -1.83 -17.93 -10.31
N LEU A 77 -1.61 -16.65 -10.01
CA LEU A 77 -2.20 -15.95 -8.88
C LEU A 77 -3.69 -15.63 -9.08
N GLU A 78 -4.20 -15.62 -10.31
CA GLU A 78 -5.64 -15.43 -10.61
C GLU A 78 -6.56 -16.34 -9.79
N GLN A 79 -6.12 -17.57 -9.51
CA GLN A 79 -6.92 -18.54 -8.73
C GLN A 79 -7.21 -18.09 -7.29
N PHE A 80 -6.49 -17.10 -6.77
CA PHE A 80 -6.62 -16.64 -5.38
C PHE A 80 -7.54 -15.44 -5.22
N ASN A 81 -8.10 -14.89 -6.31
CA ASN A 81 -8.97 -13.70 -6.30
C ASN A 81 -8.38 -12.58 -5.42
N LEU A 82 -7.15 -12.19 -5.71
CA LEU A 82 -6.47 -11.15 -4.95
C LEU A 82 -7.11 -9.79 -5.23
N ILE A 83 -7.06 -8.87 -4.26
CA ILE A 83 -7.51 -7.48 -4.51
C ILE A 83 -6.56 -6.81 -5.50
N TRP A 84 -5.25 -7.08 -5.42
CA TRP A 84 -4.27 -6.69 -6.42
C TRP A 84 -2.96 -7.49 -6.34
N ILE A 85 -2.13 -7.34 -7.39
CA ILE A 85 -0.70 -7.68 -7.42
C ILE A 85 0.09 -6.36 -7.48
N GLU A 86 0.94 -6.12 -6.48
CA GLU A 86 1.69 -4.88 -6.30
C GLU A 86 3.13 -4.99 -6.77
N GLU A 87 3.61 -3.91 -7.40
CA GLU A 87 4.96 -3.76 -7.96
C GLU A 87 5.50 -5.05 -8.61
N PRO A 88 4.79 -5.67 -9.57
CA PRO A 88 5.28 -6.87 -10.23
C PRO A 88 6.58 -6.64 -11.01
N LEU A 89 6.85 -5.41 -11.45
CA LEU A 89 8.00 -5.04 -12.28
C LEU A 89 8.66 -3.77 -11.72
N ASP A 90 9.81 -3.39 -12.30
CA ASP A 90 10.48 -2.11 -12.03
C ASP A 90 9.52 -0.92 -12.08
N CYS A 91 9.66 0.00 -11.11
CA CYS A 91 8.77 1.13 -10.93
C CYS A 91 8.76 2.15 -12.09
N TYR A 92 9.68 2.04 -13.06
CA TYR A 92 9.65 2.85 -14.29
C TYR A 92 9.18 2.07 -15.52
N ASP A 93 8.85 0.79 -15.38
CA ASP A 93 8.32 -0.03 -16.47
C ASP A 93 6.80 0.11 -16.64
N ALA A 94 6.33 1.34 -16.93
CA ALA A 94 4.91 1.62 -17.14
C ALA A 94 4.28 0.79 -18.27
N ALA A 95 5.04 0.55 -19.35
CA ALA A 95 4.59 -0.26 -20.48
C ALA A 95 4.46 -1.75 -20.10
N GLY A 96 5.37 -2.27 -19.28
CA GLY A 96 5.29 -3.64 -18.75
C GLY A 96 4.09 -3.81 -17.82
N HIS A 97 3.85 -2.86 -16.92
CA HIS A 97 2.67 -2.89 -16.06
C HIS A 97 1.36 -2.80 -16.86
N ALA A 98 1.29 -1.93 -17.88
CA ALA A 98 0.12 -1.84 -18.74
C ALA A 98 -0.16 -3.14 -19.50
N ALA A 99 0.89 -3.84 -19.94
CA ALA A 99 0.74 -5.15 -20.58
C ALA A 99 0.22 -6.25 -19.64
N LEU A 100 0.51 -6.15 -18.33
CA LEU A 100 -0.03 -7.04 -17.30
C LEU A 100 -1.50 -6.70 -17.00
N ALA A 101 -1.80 -5.44 -16.72
CA ALA A 101 -3.16 -4.96 -16.42
C ALA A 101 -4.14 -5.24 -17.56
N ALA A 102 -3.68 -5.21 -18.82
CA ALA A 102 -4.52 -5.53 -19.98
C ALA A 102 -4.80 -7.03 -20.18
N GLN A 103 -4.06 -7.93 -19.51
CA GLN A 103 -4.13 -9.38 -19.73
C GLN A 103 -4.60 -10.18 -18.52
N LEU A 104 -4.50 -9.62 -17.33
CA LEU A 104 -4.90 -10.25 -16.08
C LEU A 104 -6.25 -9.68 -15.64
N ASP A 105 -7.07 -10.53 -15.03
CA ASP A 105 -8.32 -10.10 -14.38
C ASP A 105 -8.01 -9.51 -12.99
N THR A 106 -6.95 -10.01 -12.35
CA THR A 106 -6.46 -9.48 -11.07
C THR A 106 -5.86 -8.07 -11.26
N PRO A 107 -6.29 -7.07 -10.49
CA PRO A 107 -5.78 -5.69 -10.60
C PRO A 107 -4.27 -5.56 -10.39
N ILE A 108 -3.64 -4.65 -11.12
CA ILE A 108 -2.23 -4.26 -10.93
C ILE A 108 -2.14 -2.98 -10.09
N ALA A 109 -1.34 -3.03 -9.03
CA ALA A 109 -1.05 -1.89 -8.17
C ALA A 109 0.42 -1.45 -8.29
N THR A 110 0.67 -0.14 -8.37
CA THR A 110 2.03 0.41 -8.42
C THR A 110 2.04 1.91 -8.14
N GLY A 111 3.21 2.48 -7.93
CA GLY A 111 3.42 3.93 -7.81
C GLY A 111 4.10 4.39 -6.54
N GLU A 112 4.32 3.51 -5.56
CA GLU A 112 4.89 3.90 -4.27
C GLU A 112 6.25 4.58 -4.40
N MET A 113 7.08 4.15 -5.36
CA MET A 113 8.43 4.67 -5.56
C MET A 113 8.48 5.99 -6.33
N LEU A 114 7.37 6.41 -6.93
CA LEU A 114 7.32 7.59 -7.79
C LEU A 114 7.31 8.87 -6.95
N THR A 115 8.07 9.86 -7.40
CA THR A 115 8.39 11.08 -6.62
C THR A 115 7.79 12.35 -7.21
N SER A 116 6.99 12.24 -8.28
CA SER A 116 6.35 13.39 -8.89
C SER A 116 4.99 13.07 -9.52
N VAL A 117 4.21 14.12 -9.76
CA VAL A 117 2.93 14.02 -10.51
C VAL A 117 3.17 13.53 -11.93
N LEU A 118 4.29 13.92 -12.55
CA LEU A 118 4.62 13.55 -13.93
C LEU A 118 4.92 12.06 -14.07
N GLU A 119 5.62 11.48 -13.10
CA GLU A 119 5.87 10.04 -13.05
C GLU A 119 4.56 9.26 -12.90
N HIS A 120 3.68 9.67 -11.98
CA HIS A 120 2.36 9.05 -11.85
C HIS A 120 1.51 9.19 -13.11
N TRP A 121 1.56 10.35 -13.77
CA TRP A 121 0.87 10.57 -15.03
C TRP A 121 1.33 9.59 -16.12
N ASP A 122 2.59 9.16 -16.10
CA ASP A 122 3.12 8.20 -17.07
C ASP A 122 2.41 6.85 -17.00
N PHE A 123 2.09 6.38 -15.80
CA PHE A 123 1.32 5.16 -15.58
C PHE A 123 -0.15 5.35 -15.95
N ILE A 124 -0.76 6.45 -15.53
CA ILE A 124 -2.17 6.75 -15.83
C ILE A 124 -2.40 6.79 -17.35
N ARG A 125 -1.57 7.53 -18.10
CA ARG A 125 -1.75 7.69 -19.56
C ARG A 125 -1.51 6.40 -20.35
N GLN A 126 -0.80 5.43 -19.77
CA GLN A 126 -0.50 4.14 -20.41
C GLN A 126 -1.45 3.02 -19.98
N GLY A 127 -2.32 3.26 -18.99
CA GLY A 127 -3.11 2.19 -18.37
C GLY A 127 -2.23 1.21 -17.57
N GLY A 128 -1.16 1.72 -16.96
CA GLY A 128 -0.17 0.93 -16.23
C GLY A 128 -0.55 0.57 -14.79
N ALA A 129 -1.74 0.95 -14.32
CA ALA A 129 -2.19 0.65 -12.97
C ALA A 129 -3.72 0.64 -12.92
N ASP A 130 -4.28 -0.28 -12.13
CA ASP A 130 -5.68 -0.28 -11.71
C ASP A 130 -5.83 0.38 -10.33
N PHE A 131 -4.85 0.13 -9.45
CA PHE A 131 -4.65 0.82 -8.18
C PHE A 131 -3.39 1.68 -8.24
N LEU A 132 -3.56 2.99 -8.16
CA LEU A 132 -2.44 3.91 -8.05
C LEU A 132 -2.06 4.08 -6.58
N MET A 133 -0.76 4.00 -6.28
CA MET A 133 -0.24 4.01 -4.90
C MET A 133 0.64 5.23 -4.59
N PRO A 134 0.14 6.47 -4.71
CA PRO A 134 0.94 7.64 -4.39
C PRO A 134 1.29 7.69 -2.91
N ASP A 135 2.52 8.10 -2.61
CA ASP A 135 3.00 8.40 -1.26
C ASP A 135 3.15 9.91 -1.12
N GLY A 136 2.44 10.50 -0.16
CA GLY A 136 2.33 11.94 0.03
C GLY A 136 3.70 12.58 0.28
N PRO A 137 4.46 12.13 1.29
CA PRO A 137 5.84 12.54 1.48
C PRO A 137 6.73 12.41 0.23
N ARG A 138 6.67 11.29 -0.50
CA ARG A 138 7.54 11.06 -1.68
C ARG A 138 7.21 11.97 -2.86
N VAL A 139 5.93 12.24 -3.13
CA VAL A 139 5.51 13.08 -4.27
C VAL A 139 5.64 14.59 -4.01
N GLY A 140 6.07 15.00 -2.81
CA GLY A 140 6.26 16.40 -2.43
C GLY A 140 5.10 17.01 -1.64
N GLY A 141 4.28 16.20 -0.96
CA GLY A 141 3.28 16.62 0.00
C GLY A 141 1.82 16.54 -0.50
N VAL A 142 0.91 17.15 0.26
CA VAL A 142 -0.54 17.12 0.02
C VAL A 142 -0.90 17.71 -1.35
N THR A 143 -0.32 18.84 -1.72
CA THR A 143 -0.65 19.53 -2.98
C THR A 143 -0.38 18.66 -4.23
N PRO A 144 0.82 18.09 -4.45
CA PRO A 144 1.04 17.18 -5.57
C PRO A 144 0.23 15.90 -5.45
N PHE A 145 0.04 15.35 -4.24
CA PHE A 145 -0.82 14.18 -4.04
C PHE A 145 -2.25 14.44 -4.56
N LEU A 146 -2.86 15.57 -4.23
CA LEU A 146 -4.22 15.91 -4.70
C LEU A 146 -4.29 16.04 -6.24
N LYS A 147 -3.21 16.45 -6.90
CA LYS A 147 -3.14 16.46 -8.37
C LYS A 147 -3.13 15.04 -8.92
N VAL A 148 -2.32 14.14 -8.34
CA VAL A 148 -2.30 12.72 -8.71
C VAL A 148 -3.68 12.10 -8.49
N ALA A 149 -4.30 12.34 -7.34
CA ALA A 149 -5.62 11.82 -7.01
C ALA A 149 -6.70 12.28 -8.00
N THR A 150 -6.70 13.58 -8.35
CA THR A 150 -7.61 14.13 -9.36
C THR A 150 -7.43 13.44 -10.73
N LEU A 151 -6.19 13.19 -11.15
CA LEU A 151 -5.90 12.50 -12.41
C LEU A 151 -6.37 11.04 -12.38
N ALA A 152 -6.11 10.34 -11.27
CA ALA A 152 -6.56 8.96 -11.09
C ALA A 152 -8.10 8.86 -11.11
N GLU A 153 -8.79 9.78 -10.43
CA GLU A 153 -10.25 9.86 -10.44
C GLU A 153 -10.82 10.09 -11.84
N PHE A 154 -10.25 11.06 -12.58
CA PHE A 154 -10.64 11.35 -13.97
C PHE A 154 -10.44 10.14 -14.89
N SER A 155 -9.39 9.35 -14.65
CA SER A 155 -9.10 8.12 -15.38
C SER A 155 -9.83 6.89 -14.85
N GLY A 156 -10.67 7.03 -13.82
CA GLY A 156 -11.48 5.94 -13.25
C GLY A 156 -10.69 4.92 -12.43
N LEU A 157 -9.46 5.23 -12.02
CA LEU A 157 -8.58 4.35 -11.24
C LEU A 157 -8.94 4.35 -9.76
N GLN A 158 -8.55 3.28 -9.06
CA GLN A 158 -8.59 3.21 -7.60
C GLN A 158 -7.30 3.79 -7.01
N ILE A 159 -7.35 4.17 -5.73
CA ILE A 159 -6.18 4.69 -5.00
C ILE A 159 -5.96 3.86 -3.74
N ALA A 160 -4.71 3.47 -3.52
CA ALA A 160 -4.25 2.80 -2.30
C ALA A 160 -2.95 3.46 -1.82
N PRO A 161 -3.00 4.56 -1.05
CA PRO A 161 -1.80 5.33 -0.73
C PRO A 161 -0.82 4.51 0.12
N HIS A 162 0.47 4.66 -0.17
CA HIS A 162 1.53 3.90 0.47
C HIS A 162 1.95 4.50 1.82
N PHE A 163 2.20 3.64 2.81
CA PHE A 163 2.87 3.93 4.08
C PHE A 163 2.18 4.89 5.06
N SER A 164 2.33 6.22 4.89
CA SER A 164 2.11 7.24 5.93
C SER A 164 0.64 7.41 6.34
N MET A 165 0.09 6.44 7.08
CA MET A 165 -1.33 6.30 7.39
C MET A 165 -1.93 7.50 8.13
N GLU A 166 -1.15 8.17 8.98
CA GLU A 166 -1.56 9.36 9.73
C GLU A 166 -1.89 10.55 8.83
N LEU A 167 -1.29 10.59 7.64
CA LEU A 167 -1.64 11.55 6.58
C LEU A 167 -2.69 10.94 5.63
N HIS A 168 -2.42 9.72 5.18
CA HIS A 168 -3.17 9.11 4.09
C HIS A 168 -4.60 8.74 4.43
N ILE A 169 -4.95 8.54 5.71
CA ILE A 169 -6.34 8.36 6.12
C ILE A 169 -7.22 9.55 5.74
N HIS A 170 -6.72 10.78 5.92
CA HIS A 170 -7.46 12.01 5.59
C HIS A 170 -7.58 12.19 4.09
N LEU A 171 -6.50 11.90 3.36
CA LEU A 171 -6.48 11.99 1.90
C LEU A 171 -7.40 10.95 1.28
N ALA A 172 -7.33 9.70 1.73
CA ALA A 172 -8.19 8.61 1.29
C ALA A 172 -9.67 8.93 1.57
N ALA A 173 -10.00 9.48 2.73
CA ALA A 173 -11.38 9.86 3.08
C ALA A 173 -11.98 10.94 2.16
N ALA A 174 -11.15 11.68 1.41
CA ALA A 174 -11.60 12.68 0.44
C ALA A 174 -11.82 12.12 -0.98
N MET A 175 -11.52 10.84 -1.22
CA MET A 175 -11.65 10.21 -2.53
C MET A 175 -13.09 9.81 -2.83
N GLN A 176 -13.50 9.88 -4.10
CA GLN A 176 -14.86 9.48 -4.51
C GLN A 176 -15.06 7.96 -4.57
N ARG A 177 -14.00 7.22 -4.89
CA ARG A 177 -14.01 5.75 -4.95
C ARG A 177 -13.42 5.20 -3.65
N GLU A 178 -13.96 4.07 -3.21
CA GLU A 178 -13.57 3.40 -1.97
C GLU A 178 -12.07 3.03 -1.99
N PRO A 179 -11.21 3.71 -1.21
CA PRO A 179 -9.77 3.50 -1.25
C PRO A 179 -9.32 2.42 -0.26
N TRP A 180 -8.07 1.99 -0.39
CA TRP A 180 -7.38 1.24 0.65
C TRP A 180 -6.33 2.10 1.35
N VAL A 181 -6.13 1.88 2.65
CA VAL A 181 -5.01 2.47 3.41
C VAL A 181 -4.25 1.35 4.11
N GLU A 182 -2.94 1.39 3.98
CA GLU A 182 -2.03 0.46 4.66
C GLU A 182 -1.86 0.85 6.14
N HIS A 183 -1.81 -0.14 7.02
CA HIS A 183 -1.65 0.04 8.45
C HIS A 183 -0.26 -0.44 8.88
N PHE A 184 0.53 0.46 9.47
CA PHE A 184 1.85 0.18 10.03
C PHE A 184 2.00 0.78 11.42
N GLU A 185 2.52 0.01 12.36
CA GLU A 185 2.81 0.50 13.71
C GLU A 185 4.16 1.27 13.79
N TRP A 186 4.86 1.44 12.66
CA TRP A 186 6.24 1.98 12.61
C TRP A 186 6.36 3.45 13.03
N LEU A 187 5.40 4.29 12.63
CA LEU A 187 5.42 5.72 12.93
C LEU A 187 4.73 6.06 14.26
N GLU A 188 4.01 5.10 14.86
CA GLU A 188 3.30 5.30 16.12
C GLU A 188 4.16 5.89 17.25
N PRO A 189 5.44 5.47 17.46
CA PRO A 189 6.24 6.03 18.53
C PRO A 189 6.55 7.53 18.38
N LEU A 190 6.34 8.12 17.20
CA LEU A 190 6.57 9.55 16.93
C LEU A 190 5.43 10.44 17.42
N PHE A 191 4.23 9.87 17.66
CA PHE A 191 3.04 10.63 17.98
C PHE A 191 2.43 10.21 19.32
N ASN A 192 1.75 11.15 20.00
CA ASN A 192 1.06 10.85 21.26
C ASN A 192 -0.25 10.08 21.02
N GLU A 193 -0.82 10.18 19.82
CA GLU A 193 -2.13 9.62 19.51
C GLU A 193 -2.02 8.39 18.59
N ARG A 194 -3.12 7.63 18.51
CA ARG A 194 -3.21 6.40 17.73
C ARG A 194 -4.42 6.44 16.82
N LEU A 195 -4.31 5.75 15.70
CA LEU A 195 -5.44 5.52 14.79
C LEU A 195 -6.23 4.31 15.30
N GLU A 196 -7.57 4.40 15.25
CA GLU A 196 -8.44 3.28 15.58
C GLU A 196 -8.71 2.47 14.32
N VAL A 197 -8.60 1.14 14.43
CA VAL A 197 -9.07 0.20 13.41
C VAL A 197 -10.25 -0.57 13.99
N ARG A 198 -11.36 -0.61 13.26
CA ARG A 198 -12.58 -1.32 13.66
C ARG A 198 -13.34 -1.82 12.43
N ASP A 199 -13.86 -3.04 12.51
CA ASP A 199 -14.70 -3.66 11.47
C ASP A 199 -14.09 -3.61 10.06
N GLY A 200 -12.78 -3.84 9.96
CA GLY A 200 -12.05 -3.85 8.70
C GLY A 200 -11.57 -2.48 8.21
N ARG A 201 -11.86 -1.40 8.95
CA ARG A 201 -11.64 -0.01 8.49
C ARG A 201 -10.87 0.80 9.52
N MET A 202 -10.04 1.72 9.04
CA MET A 202 -9.42 2.72 9.89
C MET A 202 -10.36 3.91 10.06
N ILE A 203 -10.53 4.39 11.28
CA ILE A 203 -11.48 5.47 11.61
C ILE A 203 -10.80 6.82 11.44
N VAL A 204 -11.37 7.67 10.59
CA VAL A 204 -10.84 9.02 10.31
C VAL A 204 -10.85 9.84 11.61
N PRO A 205 -9.69 10.36 12.07
CA PRO A 205 -9.65 11.17 13.29
C PRO A 205 -10.50 12.44 13.16
N THR A 206 -11.25 12.76 14.22
CA THR A 206 -12.06 13.99 14.29
C THR A 206 -11.33 15.17 14.92
N ARG A 207 -10.08 14.97 15.35
CA ARG A 207 -9.24 16.02 15.92
C ARG A 207 -8.81 17.00 14.81
N PRO A 208 -8.64 18.30 15.10
CA PRO A 208 -8.27 19.28 14.08
C PRO A 208 -6.96 18.97 13.35
N GLY A 209 -6.91 19.29 12.05
CA GLY A 209 -5.73 19.07 11.21
C GLY A 209 -5.44 17.59 10.98
N LEU A 210 -4.17 17.20 11.00
CA LEU A 210 -3.79 15.78 10.94
C LEU A 210 -4.25 15.00 12.19
N GLY A 211 -4.53 15.70 13.30
CA GLY A 211 -4.81 15.07 14.57
C GLY A 211 -3.60 14.27 15.06
N VAL A 212 -2.41 14.87 15.08
CA VAL A 212 -1.23 14.28 15.73
C VAL A 212 -0.42 15.35 16.45
N SER A 213 0.21 14.97 17.53
CA SER A 213 1.21 15.76 18.26
C SER A 213 2.48 14.93 18.48
N LEU A 214 3.64 15.58 18.39
CA LEU A 214 4.93 14.89 18.56
C LEU A 214 5.05 14.33 19.99
N SER A 215 5.51 13.09 20.10
CA SER A 215 5.83 12.46 21.38
C SER A 215 7.19 12.90 21.91
N GLU A 216 7.48 12.57 23.16
CA GLU A 216 8.79 12.80 23.77
C GLU A 216 9.93 12.07 23.05
N ASN A 217 9.65 10.93 22.39
CA ASN A 217 10.64 10.18 21.61
C ASN A 217 11.24 11.03 20.50
N VAL A 218 10.46 11.94 19.91
CA VAL A 218 10.94 12.81 18.84
C VAL A 218 12.08 13.70 19.33
N ALA A 219 11.98 14.23 20.55
CA ALA A 219 13.05 15.02 21.16
C ALA A 219 14.33 14.18 21.36
N ILE A 220 14.19 12.90 21.72
CA ILE A 220 15.31 11.97 21.92
C ILE A 220 15.99 11.59 20.60
N TRP A 221 15.21 11.42 19.52
CA TRP A 221 15.71 10.96 18.23
C TRP A 221 16.11 12.09 17.27
N THR A 222 15.83 13.34 17.61
CA THR A 222 16.22 14.51 16.80
C THR A 222 17.74 14.65 16.77
N ARG A 223 18.32 14.61 15.56
CA ARG A 223 19.76 14.80 15.35
C ARG A 223 20.14 16.20 14.88
N GLU A 224 19.23 16.86 14.16
CA GLU A 224 19.41 18.20 13.62
C GLU A 224 18.11 18.99 13.81
N THR A 225 18.23 20.28 14.13
CA THR A 225 17.09 21.19 14.28
C THR A 225 17.49 22.61 13.91
N ALA A 226 16.55 23.37 13.37
CA ALA A 226 16.70 24.79 13.06
C ALA A 226 15.34 25.49 13.23
N GLU A 227 15.36 26.74 13.66
CA GLU A 227 14.16 27.58 13.79
C GLU A 227 14.34 28.88 13.02
N PHE A 228 13.24 29.36 12.42
CA PHE A 228 13.21 30.61 11.66
C PHE A 228 12.00 31.44 12.13
N GLY A 229 12.18 32.74 12.37
CA GLY A 229 11.15 33.62 12.92
C GLY A 229 11.13 33.67 14.45
N LYS A 230 10.02 34.14 15.04
CA LYS A 230 9.81 34.21 16.50
C LYS A 230 8.43 33.65 16.83
N ARG A 231 8.34 32.78 17.85
CA ARG A 231 7.07 32.29 18.39
C ARG A 231 6.34 33.48 19.04
N ALA A 232 5.05 33.61 18.75
CA ALA A 232 4.19 34.64 19.31
C ALA A 232 3.86 34.36 20.78
#